data_AF-A0A329S5Z2-F1
#
_entry.id   AF-A0A329S5Z2-F1
#
_cell.length_a   1.000
_cell.length_b   1.000
_cell.length_c   1.000
_cell.angle_alpha   90.00
_cell.angle_beta   90.00
_cell.angle_gamma   90.00
#
_symmetry.space_group_name_H-M   'P 1'
#
loop_
_entity.id
_entity.type
_entity.pdbx_description
1 polymer ?
#
loop_
_entity_poly.entity_id
_entity_poly.type
_entity_poly.pdbx_seq_one_letter_code
_entity_poly.pdbx_strand_id
1 'polypeptide(L)'
;MTTDSNQIFNVAPPTNPSQRLLRAHHIAIQVDADSEERSLAPKEMNEMMKKLTTKEAYASELGILDKINSNLNGGALMRFMQTHEYQKYRAYMNYLNAMQHDKKYAKLVAKIKGK
;
A
#
# COMPACT_ATOMS: atom_id res chain seq x y z
N MET A 1 39.89 -66.80 -0.50
CA MET A 1 38.83 -67.28 -1.41
C MET A 1 37.50 -67.05 -0.74
N THR A 2 36.75 -66.11 -1.34
CA THR A 2 35.32 -65.81 -1.30
C THR A 2 34.50 -66.11 -0.03
N THR A 3 34.21 -65.07 0.74
CA THR A 3 33.00 -64.98 1.56
C THR A 3 32.01 -64.12 0.77
N ASP A 4 30.96 -64.74 0.27
CA ASP A 4 29.89 -64.11 -0.51
C ASP A 4 28.85 -63.53 0.47
N SER A 5 28.63 -62.22 0.41
CA SER A 5 27.67 -61.51 1.26
C SER A 5 26.34 -61.41 0.54
N ASN A 6 25.33 -62.07 1.10
CA ASN A 6 23.92 -61.86 0.80
C ASN A 6 23.56 -60.37 0.88
N GLN A 7 22.73 -59.87 -0.05
CA GLN A 7 21.36 -59.41 0.25
C GLN A 7 20.70 -58.77 -0.98
N ILE A 8 19.55 -59.36 -1.33
CA ILE A 8 18.59 -58.92 -2.33
C ILE A 8 18.05 -57.55 -1.90
N PHE A 9 18.26 -56.50 -2.69
CA PHE A 9 17.70 -55.17 -2.43
C PHE A 9 16.27 -55.07 -2.96
N ASN A 10 15.39 -54.67 -2.05
CA ASN A 10 13.96 -54.48 -2.22
C ASN A 10 13.60 -53.52 -3.38
N VAL A 11 12.59 -53.96 -4.13
CA VAL A 11 11.50 -53.26 -4.82
C VAL A 11 11.51 -51.71 -4.77
N ALA A 12 11.57 -51.15 -5.97
CA ALA A 12 11.12 -49.87 -6.54
C ALA A 12 10.55 -48.72 -5.64
N PRO A 13 10.80 -47.44 -6.03
CA PRO A 13 10.58 -46.22 -5.24
C PRO A 13 9.10 -45.82 -5.00
N PRO A 14 8.85 -44.87 -4.07
CA PRO A 14 7.52 -44.56 -3.54
C PRO A 14 6.54 -44.00 -4.57
N THR A 15 5.32 -44.54 -4.52
CA THR A 15 4.12 -44.04 -5.17
C THR A 15 3.69 -42.68 -4.59
N ASN A 16 3.28 -41.79 -5.50
CA ASN A 16 2.55 -40.52 -5.31
C ASN A 16 3.36 -39.23 -5.20
N PRO A 17 3.62 -38.55 -6.33
CA PRO A 17 3.79 -37.10 -6.31
C PRO A 17 2.41 -36.45 -6.08
N SER A 18 2.07 -36.10 -4.84
CA SER A 18 0.97 -35.15 -4.60
C SER A 18 1.42 -33.75 -5.05
N GLN A 19 1.40 -33.50 -6.36
CA GLN A 19 1.58 -32.16 -6.90
C GLN A 19 0.31 -31.36 -6.66
N ARG A 20 0.31 -30.57 -5.59
CA ARG A 20 -0.70 -29.54 -5.34
C ARG A 20 -0.40 -28.37 -6.29
N LEU A 21 -0.81 -28.48 -7.55
CA LEU A 21 -0.66 -27.39 -8.52
C LEU A 21 -1.58 -26.23 -8.13
N LEU A 22 -1.01 -25.17 -7.55
CA LEU A 22 -1.69 -23.88 -7.42
C LEU A 22 -2.07 -23.43 -8.84
N ARG A 23 -3.38 -23.30 -9.10
CA ARG A 23 -3.89 -22.78 -10.36
C ARG A 23 -3.39 -21.35 -10.53
N ALA A 24 -2.42 -21.14 -11.41
CA ALA A 24 -2.02 -19.80 -11.82
C ALA A 24 -3.17 -19.20 -12.64
N HIS A 25 -3.78 -18.13 -12.11
CA HIS A 25 -4.64 -17.28 -12.91
C HIS A 25 -3.73 -16.42 -13.80
N HIS A 26 -3.77 -16.66 -15.11
CA HIS A 26 -3.21 -15.74 -16.09
C HIS A 26 -4.06 -14.47 -16.05
N ILE A 27 -3.57 -13.41 -15.41
CA ILE A 27 -4.11 -12.07 -15.62
C ILE A 27 -3.34 -11.50 -16.80
N ALA A 28 -3.97 -11.52 -17.97
CA ALA A 28 -3.52 -10.72 -19.09
C ALA A 28 -3.71 -9.25 -18.69
N ILE A 29 -2.65 -8.62 -18.20
CA ILE A 29 -2.65 -7.20 -17.94
C ILE A 29 -2.54 -6.49 -19.29
N GLN A 30 -3.69 -6.28 -19.94
CA GLN A 30 -3.84 -5.11 -20.79
C GLN A 30 -4.06 -3.92 -19.84
N VAL A 31 -3.00 -3.18 -19.51
CA VAL A 31 -3.20 -1.84 -18.90
C VAL A 31 -3.53 -0.89 -20.05
N ASP A 32 -4.77 -0.97 -20.50
CA ASP A 32 -5.48 0.27 -20.84
C ASP A 32 -5.51 1.11 -19.54
N ALA A 33 -5.46 2.43 -19.67
CA ALA A 33 -5.15 3.37 -18.59
C ALA A 33 -6.27 3.48 -17.53
N ASP A 34 -6.56 2.38 -16.85
CA ASP A 34 -7.45 2.29 -15.70
C ASP A 34 -6.65 2.75 -14.48
N SER A 35 -6.65 4.07 -14.29
CA SER A 35 -5.99 4.77 -13.20
C SER A 35 -6.47 4.19 -11.87
N GLU A 36 -5.65 3.30 -11.29
CA GLU A 36 -5.84 2.63 -10.01
C GLU A 36 -6.57 3.51 -8.98
N GLU A 37 -7.87 3.23 -8.79
CA GLU A 37 -8.82 3.91 -7.89
C GLU A 37 -8.42 3.89 -6.39
N ARG A 38 -7.24 3.33 -6.09
CA ARG A 38 -6.62 3.22 -4.77
C ARG A 38 -5.76 4.42 -4.36
N SER A 39 -5.37 5.27 -5.29
CA SER A 39 -4.52 6.43 -5.00
C SER A 39 -5.22 7.72 -5.37
N LEU A 40 -5.21 8.69 -4.45
CA LEU A 40 -5.72 10.04 -4.70
C LEU A 40 -4.97 10.66 -5.89
N ALA A 41 -5.68 11.08 -6.93
CA ALA A 41 -5.03 11.52 -8.15
C ALA A 41 -4.33 12.88 -7.97
N PRO A 42 -3.21 13.15 -8.65
CA PRO A 42 -2.51 14.44 -8.55
C PRO A 42 -3.38 15.66 -8.89
N LYS A 43 -4.35 15.49 -9.80
CA LYS A 43 -5.31 16.54 -10.17
C LYS A 43 -6.21 16.89 -8.98
N GLU A 44 -6.73 15.89 -8.27
CA GLU A 44 -7.57 16.08 -7.09
C GLU A 44 -6.78 16.76 -5.96
N MET A 45 -5.53 16.33 -5.72
CA MET A 45 -4.65 16.96 -4.73
C MET A 45 -4.41 18.45 -5.03
N ASN A 46 -4.22 18.80 -6.30
CA ASN A 46 -4.08 20.19 -6.72
C ASN A 46 -5.36 21.00 -6.49
N GLU A 47 -6.53 20.41 -6.79
CA GLU A 47 -7.82 21.06 -6.56
C GLU A 47 -8.07 21.31 -5.07
N MET A 48 -7.78 20.33 -4.20
CA MET A 48 -7.86 20.51 -2.74
C MET A 48 -6.89 21.59 -2.23
N MET A 49 -5.65 21.62 -2.72
CA MET A 49 -4.70 22.69 -2.40
C MET A 49 -5.23 24.06 -2.82
N LYS A 50 -5.81 24.20 -4.01
CA LYS A 50 -6.42 25.46 -4.47
C LYS A 50 -7.63 25.87 -3.62
N LYS A 51 -8.41 24.90 -3.14
CA LYS A 51 -9.51 25.11 -2.18
C LYS A 51 -9.03 25.43 -0.76
N LEU A 52 -7.72 25.43 -0.52
CA LEU A 52 -7.10 25.64 0.79
C LEU A 52 -7.52 24.59 1.84
N THR A 53 -7.73 23.34 1.40
CA THR A 53 -8.06 22.24 2.30
C THR A 53 -6.90 21.99 3.28
N THR A 54 -7.16 22.17 4.57
CA THR A 54 -6.20 21.93 5.67
C THR A 54 -6.05 20.43 5.95
N LYS A 55 -4.99 20.03 6.66
CA LYS A 55 -4.78 18.64 7.04
C LYS A 55 -5.91 18.10 7.94
N GLU A 56 -6.42 18.93 8.84
CA GLU A 56 -7.51 18.60 9.75
C GLU A 56 -8.83 18.41 8.99
N ALA A 57 -9.17 19.36 8.11
CA ALA A 57 -10.36 19.25 7.26
C ALA A 57 -10.34 17.97 6.41
N TYR A 58 -9.20 17.66 5.78
CA TYR A 58 -9.10 16.45 4.98
C TYR A 58 -9.14 15.16 5.82
N ALA A 59 -8.49 15.15 6.98
CA ALA A 59 -8.59 14.04 7.93
C ALA A 59 -10.03 13.85 8.44
N SER A 60 -10.79 14.93 8.60
CA SER A 60 -12.20 14.91 8.99
C SER A 60 -13.07 14.32 7.89
N GLU A 61 -12.86 14.75 6.64
CA GLU A 61 -13.56 14.23 5.45
C GLU A 61 -13.32 12.72 5.27
N LEU A 62 -12.11 12.26 5.58
CA LEU A 62 -11.74 10.84 5.57
C LEU A 62 -12.19 10.07 6.81
N GLY A 63 -12.79 10.71 7.82
CA GLY A 63 -13.23 10.07 9.06
C GLY A 63 -12.08 9.51 9.91
N ILE A 64 -10.87 10.04 9.75
CA ILE A 64 -9.67 9.58 10.46
C ILE A 64 -9.10 10.63 11.42
N LEU A 65 -9.73 11.81 11.55
CA LEU A 65 -9.25 12.89 12.40
C LEU A 65 -8.97 12.40 13.83
N ASP A 66 -9.93 11.72 14.46
CA ASP A 66 -9.77 11.22 15.82
C ASP A 66 -8.64 10.19 15.92
N LYS A 67 -8.49 9.32 14.90
CA LYS A 67 -7.43 8.30 14.86
C LYS A 67 -6.04 8.90 14.69
N ILE A 68 -5.90 9.97 13.92
CA ILE A 68 -4.63 10.70 13.76
C ILE A 68 -4.25 11.42 15.05
N ASN A 69 -5.22 11.96 15.77
CA ASN A 69 -5.01 12.65 17.05
C ASN A 69 -4.93 11.69 18.25
N SER A 70 -5.22 10.41 18.04
CA SER A 70 -5.13 9.37 19.06
C SER A 70 -3.70 8.87 19.23
N ASN A 71 -3.32 8.51 20.45
CA ASN A 71 -2.04 7.86 20.75
C ASN A 71 -2.07 6.36 20.40
N LEU A 72 -2.34 6.03 19.13
CA LEU A 72 -2.27 4.66 18.63
C LEU A 72 -0.84 4.13 18.75
N ASN A 73 -0.69 2.89 19.22
CA ASN A 73 0.63 2.27 19.40
C ASN A 73 0.68 0.85 18.80
N GLY A 74 1.92 0.37 18.59
CA GLY A 74 2.20 -0.98 18.12
C GLY A 74 1.37 -1.41 16.92
N GLY A 75 0.74 -2.58 17.03
CA GLY A 75 -0.05 -3.16 15.94
C GLY A 75 -1.30 -2.36 15.56
N ALA A 76 -1.88 -1.57 16.46
CA ALA A 76 -3.04 -0.74 16.14
C ALA A 76 -2.65 0.42 15.21
N LEU A 77 -1.50 1.04 15.46
CA LEU A 77 -0.92 2.04 14.57
C LEU A 77 -0.58 1.43 13.20
N MET A 78 0.07 0.25 13.18
CA MET A 78 0.42 -0.41 11.91
C MET A 78 -0.83 -0.71 11.06
N ARG A 79 -1.89 -1.24 11.68
CA ARG A 79 -3.17 -1.49 10.98
C ARG A 79 -3.81 -0.19 10.49
N PHE A 80 -3.77 0.86 11.29
CA PHE A 80 -4.28 2.17 10.89
C PHE A 80 -3.51 2.73 9.68
N MET A 81 -2.18 2.62 9.68
CA MET A 81 -1.34 3.09 8.56
C MET A 81 -1.55 2.30 7.26
N GLN A 82 -2.11 1.09 7.34
CA GLN A 82 -2.47 0.27 6.19
C GLN A 82 -3.86 0.61 5.62
N THR A 83 -4.66 1.42 6.31
CA THR A 83 -5.98 1.83 5.82
C THR A 83 -5.87 2.74 4.59
N HIS A 84 -6.85 2.63 3.71
CA HIS A 84 -6.90 3.40 2.47
C HIS A 84 -7.04 4.91 2.72
N GLU A 85 -7.82 5.26 3.74
CA GLU A 85 -8.03 6.62 4.20
C GLU A 85 -6.71 7.25 4.66
N TYR A 86 -5.93 6.53 5.48
CA TYR A 86 -4.62 7.00 5.90
C TYR A 86 -3.65 7.16 4.72
N GLN A 87 -3.67 6.24 3.75
CA GLN A 87 -2.83 6.34 2.56
C GLN A 87 -3.17 7.59 1.73
N LYS A 88 -4.47 7.88 1.53
CA LYS A 88 -4.94 9.10 0.86
C LYS A 88 -4.52 10.36 1.62
N TYR A 89 -4.67 10.37 2.94
CA TYR A 89 -4.21 11.48 3.79
C TYR A 89 -2.71 11.71 3.66
N ARG A 90 -1.91 10.64 3.76
CA ARG A 90 -0.45 10.70 3.63
C ARG A 90 -0.02 11.19 2.25
N ALA A 91 -0.67 10.73 1.18
CA ALA A 91 -0.40 11.18 -0.18
C ALA A 91 -0.60 12.70 -0.31
N TYR A 92 -1.72 13.22 0.22
CA TYR A 92 -1.97 14.66 0.20
C TYR A 92 -0.95 15.46 1.03
N MET A 93 -0.59 14.99 2.22
CA MET A 93 0.45 15.64 3.04
C MET A 93 1.80 15.69 2.31
N ASN A 94 2.20 14.59 1.67
CA ASN A 94 3.42 14.53 0.87
C ASN A 94 3.36 15.49 -0.33
N TYR A 95 2.20 15.56 -0.99
CA TYR A 95 1.96 16.50 -2.08
C TYR A 95 2.13 17.96 -1.63
N LEU A 96 1.52 18.35 -0.50
CA LEU A 96 1.70 19.69 0.06
C LEU A 96 3.16 19.99 0.40
N ASN A 97 3.89 19.02 0.97
CA ASN A 97 5.32 19.17 1.24
C ASN A 97 6.13 19.39 -0.05
N ALA A 98 5.87 18.65 -1.11
CA ALA A 98 6.51 18.85 -2.40
C ALA A 98 6.18 20.23 -2.99
N MET A 99 4.91 20.63 -2.96
CA MET A 99 4.44 21.91 -3.50
C MET A 99 4.92 23.13 -2.71
N GLN A 100 5.35 22.95 -1.45
CA GLN A 100 5.96 24.02 -0.67
C GLN A 100 7.26 24.53 -1.31
N HIS A 101 8.00 23.65 -1.99
CA HIS A 101 9.27 24.00 -2.65
C HIS A 101 9.06 24.59 -4.06
N ASP A 102 7.86 24.47 -4.63
CA ASP A 102 7.50 25.12 -5.88
C ASP A 102 7.16 26.60 -5.60
N LYS A 103 7.94 27.52 -6.17
CA LYS A 103 7.73 28.98 -6.03
C LYS A 103 6.30 29.41 -6.37
N LYS A 104 5.64 28.72 -7.30
CA LYS A 104 4.26 29.00 -7.70
C LYS A 104 3.24 28.72 -6.60
N TYR A 105 3.46 27.64 -5.84
CA TYR A 105 2.49 27.15 -4.85
C TYR A 105 2.93 27.36 -3.40
N ALA A 106 4.18 27.74 -3.14
CA ALA A 106 4.73 27.96 -1.81
C ALA A 106 3.85 28.86 -0.92
N LYS A 107 3.34 29.98 -1.48
CA LYS A 107 2.44 30.89 -0.75
C LYS A 107 1.11 30.23 -0.38
N LEU A 108 0.55 29.42 -1.27
CA LEU A 108 -0.70 28.69 -1.03
C LEU A 108 -0.50 27.63 0.05
N VAL A 109 0.57 26.83 -0.06
CA VAL A 109 0.89 25.81 0.94
C VAL A 109 1.16 26.43 2.31
N ALA A 110 1.89 27.55 2.38
CA ALA A 110 2.11 28.27 3.64
C ALA A 110 0.79 28.72 4.28
N LYS A 111 -0.17 29.19 3.49
CA LYS A 111 -1.51 29.57 3.96
C LYS A 111 -2.31 28.37 4.47
N ILE A 112 -2.16 27.20 3.86
CA ILE A 112 -2.82 25.96 4.30
C ILE A 112 -2.23 25.48 5.62
N LYS A 113 -0.91 25.52 5.78
CA LYS A 113 -0.21 25.05 6.98
C LYS A 113 -0.24 26.01 8.16
N GLY A 114 -0.48 27.30 7.91
CA GLY A 114 -0.53 28.34 8.94
C GLY A 114 -1.91 28.58 9.56
N LYS A 115 -2.91 27.78 9.19
CA LYS A 115 -4.24 27.76 9.83
C LYS A 115 -4.29 26.62 10.83
#